data_AF-A0A524A6Q2-F1
#
_entry.id   AF-A0A524A6Q2-F1
#
_cell.length_a   1.000
_cell.length_b   1.000
_cell.length_c   1.000
_cell.angle_alpha   90.00
_cell.angle_beta   90.00
_cell.angle_gamma   90.00
#
_symmetry.space_group_name_H-M   'P 1'
#
loop_
_entity.id
_entity.type
_entity.pdbx_description
1 polymer ?
#
loop_
_entity_poly.entity_id
_entity_poly.type
_entity_poly.pdbx_seq_one_letter_code
_entity_poly.pdbx_strand_id
1 'polypeptide(L)'
;MTPSTDAGFPKLRPIDAHPVRQGRRAGILLRDPLQLSGKTVIVPQRLAPLLALCDGTRDNEGLRAALAVRFGVRVRTDLVAQVLAALDEALLLEGDRFAQARDQALAEYRQAPFRRPVGAGVSYPSQASSLIQLLDGYLDAVQEVKSDSAEGRGLVTPHIDYQRGGLVYARVWKRAAQMVRAAQLVVVLGTDHLGRDGQITLTRQSYATPFGVLPTAQDVVDALEQGMGAERAFAEELHHRSEHAIELAAVWLHHIRGGQPCELVPILCGSFDKFLSSGSEPERHPEISPLLRVLRETVSTRRAIVVAAGDLSHIGPAFGGRPVDFVGRARLRAFDDQLIQRVCEGDPQGFLAVNLREGSGNNVCGVSVIYLALQTLSPVRGEQVAYDLCPADERGTSLVSICGLVLR
;
A
#
# COMPACT_ATOMS: atom_id res chain seq x y z
N MET A 1 -21.05 18.85 -22.07
CA MET A 1 -20.51 19.91 -21.20
C MET A 1 -21.20 19.79 -19.86
N THR A 2 -20.59 19.05 -18.95
CA THR A 2 -20.95 18.98 -17.53
C THR A 2 -20.42 20.23 -16.83
N PRO A 3 -21.13 20.79 -15.83
CA PRO A 3 -20.77 22.08 -15.24
C PRO A 3 -19.41 21.99 -14.54
N SER A 4 -18.59 23.01 -14.74
CA SER A 4 -17.33 23.24 -14.02
C SER A 4 -17.59 23.24 -12.52
N THR A 5 -16.70 22.65 -11.73
CA THR A 5 -16.76 22.80 -10.27
C THR A 5 -16.63 24.29 -9.94
N ASP A 6 -17.68 24.83 -9.29
CA ASP A 6 -17.79 26.24 -8.92
C ASP A 6 -16.54 26.70 -8.18
N ALA A 7 -15.88 27.73 -8.71
CA ALA A 7 -14.72 28.40 -8.11
C ALA A 7 -14.98 29.01 -6.71
N GLY A 8 -16.16 28.78 -6.13
CA GLY A 8 -16.58 29.26 -4.82
C GLY A 8 -16.55 28.23 -3.69
N PHE A 9 -16.63 26.91 -3.95
CA PHE A 9 -16.87 25.90 -2.91
C PHE A 9 -15.70 24.91 -2.76
N PRO A 10 -14.65 25.25 -1.98
CA PRO A 10 -13.46 24.42 -1.87
C PRO A 10 -13.75 23.06 -1.23
N LYS A 11 -13.21 22.01 -1.84
CA LYS A 11 -13.23 20.65 -1.32
C LYS A 11 -11.82 20.11 -1.20
N LEU A 12 -11.40 19.80 0.01
CA LEU A 12 -10.12 19.14 0.29
C LEU A 12 -10.25 17.68 -0.15
N ARG A 13 -9.35 17.22 -1.02
CA ARG A 13 -9.28 15.80 -1.37
C ARG A 13 -8.61 15.01 -0.23
N PRO A 14 -8.55 13.67 -0.29
CA PRO A 14 -7.70 12.91 0.60
C PRO A 14 -6.24 13.37 0.51
N ILE A 15 -5.68 13.80 1.64
CA ILE A 15 -4.33 14.34 1.76
C ILE A 15 -3.59 13.70 2.93
N ASP A 16 -2.26 13.68 2.83
CA ASP A 16 -1.41 13.24 3.93
C ASP A 16 -1.17 14.41 4.89
N ALA A 17 -1.53 14.23 6.17
CA ALA A 17 -1.57 15.31 7.15
C ALA A 17 -0.88 14.90 8.47
N HIS A 18 0.19 15.62 8.84
CA HIS A 18 1.00 15.33 10.03
C HIS A 18 1.06 16.52 10.99
N PRO A 19 0.89 16.30 12.31
CA PRO A 19 1.16 17.36 13.28
C PRO A 19 2.65 17.70 13.30
N VAL A 20 2.97 19.00 13.24
CA VAL A 20 4.35 19.49 13.28
C VAL A 20 4.51 20.58 14.33
N ARG A 21 5.69 20.61 14.96
CA ARG A 21 6.10 21.66 15.90
C ARG A 21 7.41 22.27 15.45
N GLN A 22 7.41 23.59 15.24
CA GLN A 22 8.62 24.38 14.99
C GLN A 22 8.76 25.42 16.11
N GLY A 23 9.63 25.13 17.07
CA GLY A 23 9.77 25.92 18.29
C GLY A 23 8.46 25.98 19.08
N ARG A 24 7.94 27.19 19.32
CA ARG A 24 6.64 27.40 20.00
C ARG A 24 5.42 27.33 19.07
N ARG A 25 5.62 27.18 17.75
CA ARG A 25 4.52 27.15 16.77
C ARG A 25 4.14 25.70 16.46
N ALA A 26 2.88 25.37 16.67
CA ALA A 26 2.27 24.10 16.27
C ALA A 26 1.44 24.29 15.00
N GLY A 27 1.50 23.31 14.10
CA GLY A 27 0.76 23.30 12.85
C GLY A 27 0.48 21.88 12.36
N ILE A 28 -0.18 21.81 11.22
CA ILE A 28 -0.43 20.57 10.47
C ILE A 28 0.26 20.73 9.12
N LEU A 29 1.24 19.86 8.85
CA LEU A 29 1.90 19.74 7.57
C LEU A 29 1.01 18.91 6.65
N LEU A 30 0.65 19.48 5.51
CA LEU A 30 -0.13 18.85 4.47
C LEU A 30 0.79 18.53 3.29
N ARG A 31 0.70 17.29 2.81
CA ARG A 31 1.43 16.79 1.65
C ARG A 31 0.45 16.17 0.66
N ASP A 32 0.81 16.29 -0.60
CA ASP A 32 0.14 15.55 -1.66
C ASP A 32 0.59 14.09 -1.64
N PRO A 33 -0.27 13.12 -1.29
CA PRO A 33 0.09 11.70 -1.32
C PRO A 33 0.44 11.20 -2.72
N LEU A 34 -0.12 11.79 -3.78
CA LEU A 34 0.21 11.47 -5.15
C LEU A 34 1.52 12.11 -5.60
N GLN A 35 2.06 13.09 -4.87
CA GLN A 35 3.28 13.84 -5.22
C GLN A 35 3.20 14.54 -6.60
N LEU A 36 2.04 15.12 -6.95
CA LEU A 36 1.87 15.94 -8.15
C LEU A 36 2.52 17.33 -8.01
N SER A 37 2.79 17.75 -6.77
CA SER A 37 3.46 19.00 -6.45
C SER A 37 4.61 18.75 -5.46
N GLY A 38 5.73 19.45 -5.66
CA GLY A 38 6.82 19.53 -4.67
C GLY A 38 6.53 20.51 -3.53
N LYS A 39 5.38 21.18 -3.52
CA LYS A 39 5.00 22.12 -2.47
C LYS A 39 4.47 21.38 -1.25
N THR A 40 4.76 21.92 -0.07
CA THR A 40 4.14 21.48 1.19
C THR A 40 3.47 22.68 1.86
N VAL A 41 2.33 22.45 2.51
CA VAL A 41 1.58 23.52 3.18
C VAL A 41 1.56 23.24 4.68
N ILE A 42 1.96 24.22 5.51
CA ILE A 42 1.81 24.12 6.96
C ILE A 42 0.66 25.02 7.38
N VAL A 43 -0.42 24.41 7.86
CA VAL A 43 -1.58 25.11 8.40
C VAL A 43 -1.39 25.30 9.90
N PRO A 44 -1.40 26.54 10.44
CA PRO A 44 -1.34 26.76 11.88
C PRO A 44 -2.43 26.00 12.62
N GLN A 45 -2.13 25.43 13.78
CA GLN A 45 -3.07 24.55 14.51
C GLN A 45 -4.44 25.21 14.76
N ARG A 46 -4.46 26.52 15.02
CA ARG A 46 -5.71 27.30 15.21
C ARG A 46 -6.64 27.31 13.97
N LEU A 47 -6.10 27.05 12.78
CA LEU A 47 -6.83 27.01 11.51
C LEU A 47 -7.13 25.58 11.05
N ALA A 48 -6.74 24.55 11.81
CA ALA A 48 -7.03 23.16 11.48
C ALA A 48 -8.52 22.88 11.18
N PRO A 49 -9.50 23.47 11.89
CA PRO A 49 -10.91 23.26 11.56
C PRO A 49 -11.31 23.70 10.14
N LEU A 50 -10.57 24.62 9.52
CA LEU A 50 -10.82 25.05 8.14
C LEU A 50 -10.68 23.87 7.16
N LEU A 51 -9.73 22.98 7.39
CA LEU A 51 -9.49 21.81 6.54
C LEU A 51 -10.71 20.89 6.51
N ALA A 52 -11.29 20.61 7.68
CA ALA A 52 -12.50 19.79 7.80
C ALA A 52 -13.75 20.48 7.21
N LEU A 53 -13.78 21.81 7.15
CA LEU A 53 -14.87 22.59 6.56
C LEU A 53 -14.78 22.72 5.04
N CYS A 54 -13.63 22.44 4.44
CA CYS A 54 -13.44 22.36 2.99
C CYS A 54 -14.04 21.05 2.45
N ASP A 55 -15.34 20.90 2.56
CA ASP A 55 -16.12 19.72 2.15
C ASP A 55 -16.87 19.93 0.82
N GLY A 56 -16.65 21.08 0.16
CA GLY A 56 -17.34 21.47 -1.07
C GLY A 56 -18.75 22.05 -0.85
N THR A 57 -19.15 22.35 0.39
CA THR A 57 -20.52 22.85 0.68
C THR A 57 -20.59 24.32 1.07
N ARG A 58 -19.45 24.99 1.27
CA ARG A 58 -19.38 26.39 1.74
C ARG A 58 -18.43 27.21 0.91
N ASP A 59 -18.79 28.47 0.69
CA ASP A 59 -17.91 29.48 0.11
C ASP A 59 -17.02 30.16 1.17
N ASN A 60 -16.18 31.10 0.73
CA ASN A 60 -15.26 31.81 1.62
C ASN A 60 -15.96 32.48 2.81
N GLU A 61 -17.15 33.07 2.59
CA GLU A 61 -17.92 33.73 3.63
C GLU A 61 -18.51 32.71 4.60
N GLY A 62 -19.10 31.62 4.08
CA GLY A 62 -19.64 30.51 4.85
C GLY A 62 -18.57 29.79 5.69
N LEU A 63 -17.36 29.59 5.15
CA LEU A 63 -16.22 29.02 5.87
C LEU A 63 -15.79 29.92 7.02
N ARG A 64 -15.66 31.23 6.78
CA ARG A 64 -15.32 32.21 7.82
C ARG A 64 -16.37 32.27 8.92
N ALA A 65 -17.66 32.26 8.55
CA ALA A 65 -18.76 32.24 9.49
C ALA A 65 -18.75 30.94 10.33
N ALA A 66 -18.54 29.79 9.69
CA ALA A 66 -18.47 28.50 10.38
C ALA A 66 -17.29 28.42 11.35
N LEU A 67 -16.10 28.93 10.98
CA LEU A 67 -14.95 29.03 11.87
C LEU A 67 -15.27 29.86 13.13
N ALA A 68 -15.92 31.01 12.95
CA ALA A 68 -16.27 31.89 14.06
C ALA A 68 -17.34 31.28 14.97
N VAL A 69 -18.42 30.73 14.39
CA VAL A 69 -19.59 30.24 15.15
C VAL A 69 -19.33 28.89 15.80
N ARG A 70 -18.74 27.92 15.06
CA ARG A 70 -18.58 26.54 15.56
C ARG A 70 -17.30 26.34 16.36
N PHE A 71 -16.24 27.06 16.03
CA PHE A 71 -14.91 26.85 16.60
C PHE A 71 -14.37 28.05 17.37
N GLY A 72 -15.10 29.18 17.40
CA GLY A 72 -14.66 30.41 18.07
C GLY A 72 -13.47 31.09 17.39
N VAL A 73 -13.10 30.68 16.17
CA VAL A 73 -11.91 31.16 15.45
C VAL A 73 -12.30 32.34 14.57
N ARG A 74 -11.98 33.57 15.01
CA ARG A 74 -12.18 34.78 14.23
C ARG A 74 -10.93 35.07 13.38
N VAL A 75 -11.11 35.18 12.08
CA VAL A 75 -10.04 35.47 11.12
C VAL A 75 -10.35 36.72 10.31
N ARG A 76 -9.31 37.35 9.76
CA ARG A 76 -9.47 38.44 8.80
C ARG A 76 -10.18 37.94 7.55
N THR A 77 -10.88 38.84 6.85
CA THR A 77 -11.66 38.53 5.64
C THR A 77 -10.82 37.87 4.54
N ASP A 78 -9.56 38.29 4.39
CA ASP A 78 -8.64 37.81 3.35
C ASP A 78 -7.98 36.46 3.68
N LEU A 79 -7.92 36.06 4.96
CA LEU A 79 -7.11 34.93 5.39
C LEU A 79 -7.63 33.59 4.85
N VAL A 80 -8.95 33.40 4.80
CA VAL A 80 -9.54 32.17 4.25
C VAL A 80 -9.16 32.02 2.78
N ALA A 81 -9.34 33.08 1.98
CA ALA A 81 -8.97 33.09 0.58
C ALA A 81 -7.47 32.81 0.37
N GLN A 82 -6.59 33.39 1.20
CA GLN A 82 -5.14 33.13 1.13
C GLN A 82 -4.79 31.66 1.42
N VAL A 83 -5.41 31.06 2.44
CA VAL A 83 -5.18 29.64 2.75
C VAL A 83 -5.68 28.76 1.61
N LEU A 84 -6.88 29.01 1.09
CA LEU A 84 -7.43 28.24 -0.02
C LEU A 84 -6.59 28.36 -1.30
N ALA A 85 -6.10 29.56 -1.62
CA ALA A 85 -5.19 29.76 -2.74
C ALA A 85 -3.88 28.95 -2.57
N ALA A 86 -3.31 28.92 -1.35
CA ALA A 86 -2.12 28.12 -1.07
C ALA A 86 -2.39 26.61 -1.16
N LEU A 87 -3.57 26.14 -0.75
CA LEU A 87 -3.97 24.74 -0.88
C LEU A 87 -4.18 24.34 -2.36
N ASP A 88 -4.87 25.19 -3.14
CA ASP A 88 -5.09 24.97 -4.58
C ASP A 88 -3.77 25.00 -5.36
N GLU A 89 -2.88 25.96 -5.08
CA GLU A 89 -1.53 26.02 -5.66
C GLU A 89 -0.66 24.80 -5.33
N ALA A 90 -0.92 24.15 -4.19
CA ALA A 90 -0.26 22.92 -3.78
C ALA A 90 -1.01 21.66 -4.28
N LEU A 91 -2.07 21.83 -5.09
CA LEU A 91 -2.90 20.75 -5.65
C LEU A 91 -3.63 19.92 -4.58
N LEU A 92 -3.95 20.52 -3.43
CA LEU A 92 -4.60 19.84 -2.30
C LEU A 92 -6.14 19.94 -2.32
N LEU A 93 -6.71 20.79 -3.18
CA LEU A 93 -8.15 20.89 -3.39
C LEU A 93 -8.58 20.12 -4.64
N GLU A 94 -9.78 19.55 -4.62
CA GLU A 94 -10.46 19.11 -5.84
C GLU A 94 -10.79 20.34 -6.70
N GLY A 95 -10.57 20.23 -8.01
CA GLY A 95 -10.83 21.29 -8.98
C GLY A 95 -10.03 21.10 -10.26
N ASP A 96 -10.23 22.00 -11.23
CA ASP A 96 -9.65 21.90 -12.58
C ASP A 96 -8.12 21.83 -12.56
N ARG A 97 -7.47 22.60 -11.67
CA ARG A 97 -6.00 22.62 -11.55
C ARG A 97 -5.45 21.27 -11.12
N PHE A 98 -6.07 20.65 -10.10
CA PHE A 98 -5.71 19.31 -9.66
C PHE A 98 -6.01 18.27 -10.73
N ALA A 99 -7.19 18.33 -11.38
CA ALA A 99 -7.57 17.40 -12.43
C ALA A 99 -6.58 17.42 -13.60
N GLN A 100 -6.21 18.61 -14.08
CA GLN A 100 -5.20 18.78 -15.14
C GLN A 100 -3.84 18.21 -14.73
N ALA A 101 -3.37 18.51 -13.51
CA ALA A 101 -2.10 18.00 -13.02
C ALA A 101 -2.10 16.48 -12.88
N ARG A 102 -3.20 15.89 -12.39
CA ARG A 102 -3.37 14.44 -12.29
C ARG A 102 -3.36 13.79 -13.67
N ASP A 103 -4.11 14.33 -14.62
CA ASP A 103 -4.22 13.77 -15.97
C ASP A 103 -2.90 13.86 -16.73
N GLN A 104 -2.17 14.98 -16.60
CA GLN A 104 -0.82 15.14 -17.12
C GLN A 104 0.12 14.09 -16.53
N ALA A 105 0.10 13.93 -15.21
CA ALA A 105 1.04 13.03 -14.55
C ALA A 105 0.70 11.55 -14.77
N LEU A 106 -0.56 11.21 -15.03
CA LEU A 106 -0.99 9.89 -15.50
C LEU A 106 -0.52 9.63 -16.94
N ALA A 107 -0.63 10.63 -17.83
CA ALA A 107 -0.10 10.51 -19.18
C ALA A 107 1.42 10.29 -19.18
N GLU A 108 2.17 11.04 -18.37
CA GLU A 108 3.61 10.86 -18.18
C GLU A 108 3.94 9.47 -17.63
N TYR A 109 3.20 9.00 -16.63
CA TYR A 109 3.37 7.66 -16.05
C TYR A 109 3.17 6.54 -17.09
N ARG A 110 2.16 6.67 -17.95
CA ARG A 110 1.86 5.70 -19.02
C ARG A 110 2.86 5.75 -20.17
N GLN A 111 3.38 6.93 -20.51
CA GLN A 111 4.35 7.10 -21.60
C GLN A 111 5.79 6.80 -21.19
N ALA A 112 6.08 6.77 -19.88
CA ALA A 112 7.40 6.40 -19.38
C ALA A 112 7.78 4.98 -19.84
N PRO A 113 9.07 4.69 -20.06
CA PRO A 113 9.52 3.35 -20.47
C PRO A 113 9.31 2.29 -19.37
N PHE A 114 9.22 2.73 -18.12
CA PHE A 114 8.98 1.93 -16.93
C PHE A 114 8.57 2.85 -15.77
N ARG A 115 7.89 2.29 -14.77
CA ARG A 115 7.71 2.90 -13.46
C ARG A 115 9.07 2.99 -12.80
N ARG A 116 9.51 4.21 -12.50
CA ARG A 116 10.78 4.47 -11.81
C ARG A 116 10.73 3.94 -10.37
N PRO A 117 11.81 3.36 -9.83
CA PRO A 117 11.88 2.98 -8.42
C PRO A 117 11.91 4.23 -7.55
N VAL A 118 10.95 4.39 -6.65
CA VAL A 118 10.85 5.57 -5.76
C VAL A 118 11.56 5.36 -4.43
N GLY A 119 11.79 4.11 -4.02
CA GLY A 119 12.56 3.75 -2.84
C GLY A 119 14.08 3.80 -3.06
N ALA A 120 14.54 3.86 -4.31
CA ALA A 120 15.97 3.94 -4.63
C ALA A 120 16.58 5.26 -4.14
N GLY A 121 17.60 5.17 -3.28
CA GLY A 121 18.25 6.30 -2.61
C GLY A 121 17.51 6.81 -1.36
N VAL A 122 16.35 6.23 -1.03
CA VAL A 122 15.53 6.60 0.13
C VAL A 122 15.40 5.42 1.09
N SER A 123 14.78 4.33 0.63
CA SER A 123 14.55 3.10 1.40
C SER A 123 15.65 2.07 1.21
N TYR A 124 16.35 2.11 0.08
CA TYR A 124 17.46 1.21 -0.24
C TYR A 124 18.44 1.87 -1.24
N PRO A 125 19.70 1.41 -1.37
CA PRO A 125 20.68 2.04 -2.26
C PRO A 125 20.23 2.06 -3.73
N SER A 126 20.46 3.18 -4.42
CA SER A 126 20.15 3.31 -5.85
C SER A 126 21.15 2.59 -6.76
N GLN A 127 22.37 2.32 -6.27
CA GLN A 127 23.41 1.60 -7.01
C GLN A 127 23.28 0.10 -6.80
N ALA A 128 23.27 -0.66 -7.91
CA ALA A 128 23.06 -2.12 -7.89
C ALA A 128 24.08 -2.86 -7.00
N SER A 129 25.36 -2.49 -7.03
CA SER A 129 26.40 -3.12 -6.22
C SER A 129 26.20 -2.90 -4.72
N SER A 130 25.87 -1.67 -4.31
CA SER A 130 25.55 -1.35 -2.92
C SER A 130 24.25 -2.01 -2.46
N LEU A 131 23.27 -2.15 -3.35
CA LEU A 131 22.04 -2.87 -3.06
C LEU A 131 22.29 -4.37 -2.87
N ILE A 132 23.13 -4.99 -3.70
CA ILE A 132 23.56 -6.39 -3.52
C ILE A 132 24.20 -6.57 -2.14
N GLN A 133 25.15 -5.70 -1.77
CA GLN A 133 25.80 -5.77 -0.46
C GLN A 133 24.80 -5.68 0.70
N LEU A 134 23.80 -4.80 0.60
CA LEU A 134 22.74 -4.67 1.60
C LEU A 134 21.90 -5.96 1.71
N LEU A 135 21.42 -6.49 0.58
CA LEU A 135 20.54 -7.65 0.54
C LEU A 135 21.28 -8.95 0.91
N ASP A 136 22.50 -9.14 0.43
CA ASP A 136 23.39 -10.24 0.82
C ASP A 136 23.69 -10.19 2.31
N GLY A 137 23.92 -8.99 2.88
CA GLY A 137 24.11 -8.81 4.32
C GLY A 137 22.93 -9.34 5.14
N TYR A 138 21.69 -9.12 4.70
CA TYR A 138 20.53 -9.73 5.35
C TYR A 138 20.45 -11.26 5.13
N LEU A 139 20.79 -11.75 3.93
CA LEU A 139 20.80 -13.18 3.61
C LEU A 139 21.84 -13.98 4.40
N ASP A 140 23.00 -13.37 4.68
CA ASP A 140 24.09 -13.93 5.46
C ASP A 140 23.76 -13.93 6.96
N ALA A 141 23.04 -12.91 7.43
CA ALA A 141 22.61 -12.80 8.82
C ALA A 141 21.54 -13.84 9.21
N VAL A 142 20.87 -14.49 8.24
CA VAL A 142 19.85 -15.50 8.49
C VAL A 142 20.43 -16.92 8.27
N GLN A 143 20.82 -17.55 9.37
CA GLN A 143 21.31 -18.94 9.37
C GLN A 143 20.18 -19.96 9.14
N GLU A 144 20.54 -21.12 8.56
CA GLU A 144 19.73 -22.36 8.51
C GLU A 144 18.35 -22.34 7.82
N VAL A 145 18.06 -21.36 6.95
CA VAL A 145 16.90 -21.48 6.06
C VAL A 145 17.28 -22.34 4.85
N LYS A 146 16.92 -23.63 4.87
CA LYS A 146 17.06 -24.49 3.69
C LYS A 146 16.14 -23.95 2.60
N SER A 147 16.68 -23.72 1.40
CA SER A 147 15.83 -23.45 0.23
C SER A 147 14.83 -24.58 0.08
N ASP A 148 13.59 -24.22 -0.19
CA ASP A 148 12.54 -25.15 -0.50
C ASP A 148 12.69 -25.77 -1.89
N SER A 149 11.84 -26.74 -2.23
CA SER A 149 11.68 -27.26 -3.60
C SER A 149 11.18 -26.17 -4.56
N ALA A 150 11.38 -26.39 -5.87
CA ALA A 150 10.84 -25.53 -6.90
C ALA A 150 9.30 -25.62 -7.08
N GLU A 151 8.60 -26.38 -6.23
CA GLU A 151 7.15 -26.65 -6.32
C GLU A 151 6.29 -25.64 -5.55
N GLY A 152 6.89 -24.70 -4.81
CA GLY A 152 6.15 -23.62 -4.17
C GLY A 152 5.38 -22.75 -5.16
N ARG A 153 4.22 -22.26 -4.73
CA ARG A 153 3.24 -21.53 -5.56
C ARG A 153 3.12 -20.05 -5.22
N GLY A 154 3.63 -19.63 -4.06
CA GLY A 154 3.60 -18.22 -3.68
C GLY A 154 4.23 -17.94 -2.32
N LEU A 155 4.25 -16.67 -1.94
CA LEU A 155 4.78 -16.23 -0.64
C LEU A 155 4.04 -15.00 -0.12
N VAL A 156 4.01 -14.87 1.21
CA VAL A 156 3.65 -13.63 1.91
C VAL A 156 4.96 -12.99 2.37
N THR A 157 5.21 -11.75 1.95
CA THR A 157 6.40 -10.97 2.31
C THR A 157 5.95 -9.66 2.95
N PRO A 158 6.72 -9.13 3.92
CA PRO A 158 6.50 -7.77 4.38
C PRO A 158 6.59 -6.76 3.24
N HIS A 159 6.03 -5.58 3.48
CA HIS A 159 6.27 -4.37 2.69
C HIS A 159 6.86 -3.21 3.52
N ILE A 160 7.20 -3.46 4.79
CA ILE A 160 7.91 -2.48 5.62
C ILE A 160 9.30 -2.15 5.05
N ASP A 161 9.88 -1.01 5.46
CA ASP A 161 11.25 -0.64 5.09
C ASP A 161 12.29 -1.71 5.48
N TYR A 162 13.32 -1.86 4.65
CA TYR A 162 14.32 -2.92 4.85
C TYR A 162 15.09 -2.80 6.17
N GLN A 163 15.27 -1.57 6.68
CA GLN A 163 15.94 -1.38 7.96
C GLN A 163 15.18 -2.07 9.10
N ARG A 164 13.84 -2.01 9.08
CA ARG A 164 12.99 -2.66 10.08
C ARG A 164 12.68 -4.13 9.77
N GLY A 165 12.48 -4.48 8.50
CA GLY A 165 12.00 -5.81 8.10
C GLY A 165 13.03 -6.73 7.44
N GLY A 166 14.26 -6.28 7.18
CA GLY A 166 15.21 -6.93 6.27
C GLY A 166 15.50 -8.41 6.58
N LEU A 167 15.54 -8.80 7.85
CA LEU A 167 15.73 -10.20 8.25
C LEU A 167 14.52 -11.09 7.93
N VAL A 168 13.30 -10.56 8.04
CA VAL A 168 12.07 -11.29 7.66
C VAL A 168 12.01 -11.46 6.15
N TYR A 169 12.32 -10.41 5.38
CA TYR A 169 12.47 -10.51 3.93
C TYR A 169 13.51 -11.59 3.57
N ALA A 170 14.73 -11.50 4.11
CA ALA A 170 15.79 -12.44 3.80
C ALA A 170 15.39 -13.89 4.06
N ARG A 171 14.72 -14.17 5.20
CA ARG A 171 14.22 -15.52 5.51
C ARG A 171 13.23 -16.04 4.47
N VAL A 172 12.18 -15.28 4.15
CA VAL A 172 11.13 -15.75 3.23
C VAL A 172 11.66 -15.87 1.80
N TRP A 173 12.43 -14.89 1.33
CA TRP A 173 12.98 -14.89 -0.03
C TRP A 173 14.07 -15.96 -0.22
N LYS A 174 14.89 -16.24 0.81
CA LYS A 174 15.83 -17.37 0.82
C LYS A 174 15.12 -18.71 0.81
N ARG A 175 14.04 -18.87 1.59
CA ARG A 175 13.22 -20.09 1.58
C ARG A 175 12.58 -20.31 0.20
N ALA A 176 12.09 -19.24 -0.41
CA ALA A 176 11.43 -19.21 -1.71
C ALA A 176 12.37 -19.28 -2.93
N ALA A 177 13.69 -19.29 -2.73
CA ALA A 177 14.64 -18.99 -3.80
C ALA A 177 14.52 -19.88 -5.04
N GLN A 178 14.27 -21.19 -4.86
CA GLN A 178 14.11 -22.11 -5.99
C GLN A 178 12.87 -21.80 -6.83
N MET A 179 11.68 -21.66 -6.22
CA MET A 179 10.45 -21.31 -6.97
C MET A 179 10.55 -19.93 -7.62
N VAL A 180 11.21 -18.97 -6.95
CA VAL A 180 11.40 -17.61 -7.45
C VAL A 180 12.31 -17.59 -8.68
N ARG A 181 13.40 -18.36 -8.70
CA ARG A 181 14.28 -18.51 -9.87
C ARG A 181 13.62 -19.29 -11.02
N ALA A 182 12.75 -20.22 -10.67
CA ALA A 182 12.01 -21.06 -11.58
C ALA A 182 10.85 -20.32 -12.30
N ALA A 183 10.25 -19.33 -11.65
CA ALA A 183 9.08 -18.63 -12.15
C ALA A 183 9.36 -17.93 -13.50
N GLN A 184 8.38 -18.01 -14.41
CA GLN A 184 8.36 -17.24 -15.66
C GLN A 184 7.53 -15.96 -15.51
N LEU A 185 6.51 -16.02 -14.64
CA LEU A 185 5.58 -14.94 -14.33
C LEU A 185 5.45 -14.80 -12.81
N VAL A 186 5.37 -13.58 -12.30
CA VAL A 186 5.08 -13.32 -10.89
C VAL A 186 3.92 -12.34 -10.76
N VAL A 187 2.83 -12.78 -10.14
CA VAL A 187 1.73 -11.89 -9.76
C VAL A 187 2.10 -11.27 -8.42
N VAL A 188 2.19 -9.94 -8.34
CA VAL A 188 2.50 -9.23 -7.10
C VAL A 188 1.26 -8.45 -6.67
N LEU A 189 0.64 -8.92 -5.59
CA LEU A 189 -0.45 -8.24 -4.90
C LEU A 189 0.18 -7.34 -3.83
N GLY A 190 0.16 -6.02 -4.03
CA GLY A 190 0.68 -5.05 -3.09
C GLY A 190 -0.42 -4.26 -2.41
N THR A 191 -0.30 -4.04 -1.11
CA THR A 191 -1.20 -3.13 -0.38
C THR A 191 -1.12 -1.73 -0.99
N ASP A 192 -2.29 -1.15 -1.25
CA ASP A 192 -2.44 0.24 -1.68
C ASP A 192 -2.86 1.10 -0.48
N HIS A 193 -1.93 1.89 0.04
CA HIS A 193 -2.17 2.75 1.20
C HIS A 193 -3.04 3.97 0.86
N LEU A 194 -3.19 4.28 -0.42
CA LEU A 194 -4.05 5.37 -0.92
C LEU A 194 -5.35 4.83 -1.52
N GLY A 195 -5.43 3.51 -1.70
CA GLY A 195 -6.52 2.84 -2.42
C GLY A 195 -7.85 2.95 -1.70
N ARG A 196 -8.92 3.16 -2.47
CA ARG A 196 -10.28 3.08 -1.91
C ARG A 196 -10.61 1.66 -1.44
N ASP A 197 -11.54 1.56 -0.51
CA ASP A 197 -11.97 0.30 0.09
C ASP A 197 -12.54 -0.69 -0.96
N GLY A 198 -11.89 -1.85 -1.06
CA GLY A 198 -12.10 -2.91 -2.04
C GLY A 198 -11.76 -2.54 -3.48
N GLN A 199 -11.01 -1.45 -3.70
CA GLN A 199 -10.49 -1.12 -5.03
C GLN A 199 -9.32 -2.05 -5.37
N ILE A 200 -9.34 -2.55 -6.60
CA ILE A 200 -8.25 -3.30 -7.20
C ILE A 200 -7.77 -2.50 -8.40
N THR A 201 -6.50 -2.14 -8.39
CA THR A 201 -5.90 -1.23 -9.37
C THR A 201 -4.83 -1.97 -10.14
N LEU A 202 -4.97 -1.95 -11.46
CA LEU A 202 -4.03 -2.51 -12.41
C LEU A 202 -3.11 -1.40 -12.95
N THR A 203 -2.01 -1.81 -13.55
CA THR A 203 -1.23 -0.96 -14.43
C THR A 203 -0.66 -1.76 -15.59
N ARG A 204 -0.50 -1.09 -16.73
CA ARG A 204 0.24 -1.64 -17.88
C ARG A 204 1.74 -1.39 -17.81
N GLN A 205 2.17 -0.57 -16.85
CA GLN A 205 3.54 -0.14 -16.76
C GLN A 205 4.45 -1.24 -16.20
N SER A 206 5.64 -1.39 -16.79
CA SER A 206 6.69 -2.28 -16.31
C SER A 206 7.38 -1.68 -15.08
N TYR A 207 7.82 -2.51 -14.14
CA TYR A 207 8.46 -2.03 -12.91
C TYR A 207 9.99 -2.05 -13.07
N ALA A 208 10.65 -0.91 -12.87
CA ALA A 208 12.10 -0.89 -12.76
C ALA A 208 12.57 -1.04 -11.32
N THR A 209 13.73 -1.67 -11.20
CA THR A 209 14.54 -1.81 -9.98
C THR A 209 15.96 -1.36 -10.33
N PRO A 210 16.86 -1.16 -9.35
CA PRO A 210 18.28 -0.89 -9.64
C PRO A 210 18.99 -1.98 -10.46
N PHE A 211 18.42 -3.19 -10.57
CA PHE A 211 18.96 -4.29 -11.37
C PHE A 211 18.46 -4.31 -12.82
N GLY A 212 17.45 -3.49 -13.17
CA GLY A 212 16.83 -3.48 -14.49
C GLY A 212 15.30 -3.48 -14.42
N VAL A 213 14.67 -3.68 -15.58
CA VAL A 213 13.22 -3.63 -15.77
C VAL A 213 12.62 -5.04 -15.71
N LEU A 214 11.54 -5.18 -14.94
CA LEU A 214 10.67 -6.34 -14.92
C LEU A 214 9.45 -6.05 -15.81
N PRO A 215 9.33 -6.68 -16.99
CA PRO A 215 8.26 -6.39 -17.92
C PRO A 215 6.90 -6.82 -17.38
N THR A 216 5.87 -6.02 -17.59
CA THR A 216 4.49 -6.39 -17.22
C THR A 216 3.88 -7.30 -18.28
N ALA A 217 3.30 -8.43 -17.87
CA ALA A 217 2.58 -9.37 -18.73
C ALA A 217 1.28 -8.74 -19.23
N GLN A 218 1.34 -8.12 -20.41
CA GLN A 218 0.23 -7.36 -20.98
C GLN A 218 -0.99 -8.23 -21.23
N ASP A 219 -0.80 -9.47 -21.66
CA ASP A 219 -1.88 -10.42 -21.94
C ASP A 219 -2.69 -10.78 -20.68
N VAL A 220 -2.04 -10.89 -19.53
CA VAL A 220 -2.72 -11.11 -18.26
C VAL A 220 -3.47 -9.85 -17.81
N VAL A 221 -2.86 -8.66 -17.99
CA VAL A 221 -3.52 -7.39 -17.69
C VAL A 221 -4.74 -7.16 -18.60
N ASP A 222 -4.67 -7.54 -19.88
CA ASP A 222 -5.78 -7.49 -20.83
C ASP A 222 -6.95 -8.37 -20.36
N ALA A 223 -6.66 -9.61 -19.94
CA ALA A 223 -7.68 -10.52 -19.42
C ALA A 223 -8.33 -10.00 -18.13
N LEU A 224 -7.54 -9.40 -17.24
CA LEU A 224 -8.03 -8.76 -16.02
C LEU A 224 -8.91 -7.55 -16.32
N GLU A 225 -8.47 -6.68 -17.23
CA GLU A 225 -9.24 -5.51 -17.69
C GLU A 225 -10.58 -5.92 -18.29
N GLN A 226 -10.62 -6.95 -19.13
CA GLN A 226 -11.86 -7.46 -19.72
C GLN A 226 -12.87 -7.92 -18.65
N GLY A 227 -12.38 -8.52 -17.56
CA GLY A 227 -13.23 -8.96 -16.45
C GLY A 227 -13.70 -7.85 -15.52
N MET A 228 -12.92 -6.78 -15.37
CA MET A 228 -13.15 -5.70 -14.40
C MET A 228 -13.76 -4.42 -15.01
N GLY A 229 -13.53 -4.18 -16.31
CA GLY A 229 -13.79 -2.93 -17.00
C GLY A 229 -12.63 -1.92 -16.86
N ALA A 230 -12.28 -1.25 -17.95
CA ALA A 230 -11.12 -0.35 -18.03
C ALA A 230 -11.18 0.84 -17.05
N GLU A 231 -12.32 1.53 -17.00
CA GLU A 231 -12.53 2.67 -16.10
C GLU A 231 -12.24 2.29 -14.64
N ARG A 232 -12.66 1.09 -14.26
CA ARG A 232 -12.51 0.54 -12.93
C ARG A 232 -11.08 0.09 -12.64
N ALA A 233 -10.52 -0.70 -13.54
CA ALA A 233 -9.20 -1.30 -13.39
C ALA A 233 -8.09 -0.26 -13.27
N PHE A 234 -8.24 0.90 -13.93
CA PHE A 234 -7.24 1.96 -13.95
C PHE A 234 -7.68 3.24 -13.21
N ALA A 235 -8.77 3.19 -12.44
CA ALA A 235 -9.34 4.36 -11.74
C ALA A 235 -8.32 5.08 -10.85
N GLU A 236 -7.43 4.30 -10.23
CA GLU A 236 -6.41 4.75 -9.28
C GLU A 236 -4.99 4.41 -9.77
N GLU A 237 -4.80 4.18 -11.08
CA GLU A 237 -3.53 3.69 -11.64
C GLU A 237 -2.32 4.53 -11.21
N LEU A 238 -2.51 5.83 -10.99
CA LEU A 238 -1.45 6.73 -10.56
C LEU A 238 -0.87 6.39 -9.19
N HIS A 239 -1.58 5.65 -8.33
CA HIS A 239 -1.06 5.17 -7.04
C HIS A 239 0.16 4.29 -7.21
N HIS A 240 0.22 3.51 -8.30
CA HIS A 240 1.41 2.72 -8.63
C HIS A 240 2.66 3.57 -8.63
N ARG A 241 2.61 4.84 -9.05
CA ARG A 241 3.78 5.73 -9.14
C ARG A 241 4.50 5.91 -7.81
N SER A 242 3.78 6.01 -6.70
CA SER A 242 4.34 6.33 -5.38
C SER A 242 4.27 5.17 -4.38
N GLU A 243 3.41 4.19 -4.62
CA GLU A 243 3.24 3.05 -3.71
C GLU A 243 4.47 2.14 -3.73
N HIS A 244 4.86 1.68 -2.54
CA HIS A 244 6.13 0.99 -2.28
C HIS A 244 5.98 -0.53 -2.16
N ALA A 245 4.79 -1.05 -1.82
CA ALA A 245 4.61 -2.47 -1.51
C ALA A 245 5.08 -3.41 -2.63
N ILE A 246 4.65 -3.15 -3.86
CA ILE A 246 5.07 -3.94 -5.04
C ILE A 246 6.57 -3.76 -5.31
N GLU A 247 7.09 -2.54 -5.16
CA GLU A 247 8.49 -2.23 -5.46
C GLU A 247 9.46 -2.98 -4.55
N LEU A 248 9.19 -3.01 -3.25
CA LEU A 248 10.06 -3.69 -2.29
C LEU A 248 10.09 -5.21 -2.52
N ALA A 249 8.96 -5.80 -2.89
CA ALA A 249 8.92 -7.21 -3.32
C ALA A 249 9.66 -7.43 -4.65
N ALA A 250 9.49 -6.53 -5.63
CA ALA A 250 10.14 -6.62 -6.94
C ALA A 250 11.67 -6.55 -6.84
N VAL A 251 12.21 -5.73 -5.93
CA VAL A 251 13.66 -5.65 -5.67
C VAL A 251 14.22 -6.98 -5.14
N TRP A 252 13.54 -7.59 -4.15
CA TRP A 252 13.94 -8.91 -3.63
C TRP A 252 13.81 -10.01 -4.68
N LEU A 253 12.71 -10.03 -5.44
CA LEU A 253 12.51 -10.93 -6.57
C LEU A 253 13.69 -10.86 -7.55
N HIS A 254 14.04 -9.66 -7.99
CA HIS A 254 15.09 -9.48 -8.98
C HIS A 254 16.48 -9.84 -8.43
N HIS A 255 16.74 -9.56 -7.14
CA HIS A 255 17.97 -9.95 -6.46
C HIS A 255 18.11 -11.48 -6.32
N ILE A 256 17.08 -12.19 -5.86
CA ILE A 256 17.10 -13.67 -5.72
C ILE A 256 17.31 -14.37 -7.08
N ARG A 257 16.85 -13.73 -8.16
CA ARG A 257 17.05 -14.15 -9.55
C ARG A 257 18.40 -13.75 -10.14
N GLY A 258 19.28 -13.11 -9.36
CA GLY A 258 20.60 -12.67 -9.83
C GLY A 258 20.52 -11.62 -10.94
N GLY A 259 19.54 -10.72 -10.89
CA GLY A 259 19.34 -9.69 -11.91
C GLY A 259 18.68 -10.19 -13.20
N GLN A 260 18.19 -11.44 -13.24
CA GLN A 260 17.46 -11.96 -14.39
C GLN A 260 15.98 -11.56 -14.31
N PRO A 261 15.44 -10.87 -15.33
CA PRO A 261 14.04 -10.46 -15.31
C PRO A 261 13.09 -11.67 -15.43
N CYS A 262 11.85 -11.44 -15.03
CA CYS A 262 10.69 -12.27 -15.34
C CYS A 262 9.49 -11.35 -15.57
N GLU A 263 8.42 -11.89 -16.16
CA GLU A 263 7.20 -11.12 -16.30
C GLU A 263 6.56 -10.84 -14.93
N LEU A 264 5.92 -9.68 -14.81
CA LEU A 264 5.17 -9.25 -13.64
C LEU A 264 3.70 -9.01 -13.97
N VAL A 265 2.83 -9.25 -12.99
CA VAL A 265 1.47 -8.69 -12.94
C VAL A 265 1.37 -7.87 -11.65
N PRO A 266 1.68 -6.55 -11.69
CA PRO A 266 1.59 -5.68 -10.52
C PRO A 266 0.13 -5.28 -10.29
N ILE A 267 -0.41 -5.61 -9.11
CA ILE A 267 -1.80 -5.32 -8.73
C ILE A 267 -1.80 -4.65 -7.36
N LEU A 268 -2.32 -3.44 -7.32
CA LEU A 268 -2.55 -2.71 -6.08
C LEU A 268 -3.92 -3.07 -5.50
N CYS A 269 -3.95 -3.37 -4.20
CA CYS A 269 -5.14 -3.83 -3.48
C CYS A 269 -5.42 -2.87 -2.32
N GLY A 270 -6.52 -2.13 -2.42
CA GLY A 270 -7.02 -1.30 -1.33
C GLY A 270 -7.47 -2.13 -0.12
N SER A 271 -7.80 -1.43 0.97
CA SER A 271 -8.31 -2.07 2.20
C SER A 271 -9.54 -2.93 1.93
N PHE A 272 -9.78 -3.95 2.75
CA PHE A 272 -11.00 -4.77 2.74
C PHE A 272 -11.94 -4.45 3.92
N ASP A 273 -11.79 -3.27 4.54
CA ASP A 273 -12.58 -2.85 5.70
C ASP A 273 -14.09 -2.91 5.46
N LYS A 274 -14.60 -2.65 4.25
CA LYS A 274 -16.04 -2.77 3.94
C LYS A 274 -16.53 -4.20 4.06
N PHE A 275 -15.70 -5.16 3.68
CA PHE A 275 -16.03 -6.58 3.76
C PHE A 275 -15.98 -7.05 5.22
N LEU A 276 -14.98 -6.59 5.98
CA LEU A 276 -14.91 -6.82 7.41
C LEU A 276 -16.10 -6.16 8.15
N SER A 277 -16.51 -4.96 7.78
CA SER A 277 -17.61 -4.27 8.46
C SER A 277 -18.99 -4.87 8.16
N SER A 278 -19.18 -5.37 6.93
CA SER A 278 -20.46 -5.96 6.49
C SER A 278 -20.56 -7.47 6.72
N GLY A 279 -19.44 -8.15 6.98
CA GLY A 279 -19.36 -9.62 6.99
C GLY A 279 -19.61 -10.25 5.62
N SER A 280 -19.50 -9.47 4.53
CA SER A 280 -19.68 -9.97 3.17
C SER A 280 -18.42 -10.65 2.65
N GLU A 281 -18.62 -11.62 1.77
CA GLU A 281 -17.59 -12.48 1.19
C GLU A 281 -16.92 -11.79 -0.02
N PRO A 282 -15.63 -11.36 0.08
CA PRO A 282 -14.96 -10.62 -1.00
C PRO A 282 -14.92 -11.40 -2.32
N GLU A 283 -14.78 -12.73 -2.28
CA GLU A 283 -14.67 -13.56 -3.48
C GLU A 283 -15.96 -13.61 -4.31
N ARG A 284 -17.10 -13.30 -3.70
CA ARG A 284 -18.39 -13.21 -4.40
C ARG A 284 -18.67 -11.80 -4.93
N HIS A 285 -17.83 -10.83 -4.57
CA HIS A 285 -18.01 -9.47 -5.04
C HIS A 285 -17.90 -9.43 -6.57
N PRO A 286 -18.81 -8.76 -7.30
CA PRO A 286 -18.75 -8.66 -8.77
C PRO A 286 -17.44 -8.09 -9.30
N GLU A 287 -16.71 -7.39 -8.45
CA GLU A 287 -15.49 -6.65 -8.76
C GLU A 287 -14.21 -7.46 -8.48
N ILE A 288 -14.30 -8.46 -7.59
CA ILE A 288 -13.17 -9.31 -7.17
C ILE A 288 -13.27 -10.70 -7.81
N SER A 289 -14.48 -11.22 -7.99
CA SER A 289 -14.68 -12.54 -8.61
C SER A 289 -14.06 -12.68 -10.02
N PRO A 290 -14.07 -11.65 -10.90
CA PRO A 290 -13.42 -11.75 -12.21
C PRO A 290 -11.89 -11.79 -12.10
N LEU A 291 -11.31 -10.97 -11.23
CA LEU A 291 -9.89 -10.99 -10.89
C LEU A 291 -9.46 -12.40 -10.47
N LEU A 292 -10.14 -12.99 -9.48
CA LEU A 292 -9.79 -14.32 -8.97
C LEU A 292 -9.87 -15.42 -10.04
N ARG A 293 -10.84 -15.33 -10.97
CA ARG A 293 -10.96 -16.27 -12.08
C ARG A 293 -9.73 -16.22 -12.98
N VAL A 294 -9.36 -15.02 -13.44
CA VAL A 294 -8.21 -14.82 -14.34
C VAL A 294 -6.90 -15.19 -13.64
N LEU A 295 -6.73 -14.83 -12.37
CA LEU A 295 -5.52 -15.20 -11.62
C LEU A 295 -5.40 -16.72 -11.44
N ARG A 296 -6.50 -17.43 -11.12
CA ARG A 296 -6.52 -18.90 -11.02
C ARG A 296 -6.17 -19.58 -12.34
N GLU A 297 -6.71 -19.08 -13.46
CA GLU A 297 -6.36 -19.56 -14.79
C GLU A 297 -4.89 -19.30 -15.11
N THR A 298 -4.38 -18.12 -14.78
CA THR A 298 -2.99 -17.73 -15.01
C THR A 298 -2.02 -18.64 -14.24
N VAL A 299 -2.26 -18.87 -12.94
CA VAL A 299 -1.36 -19.71 -12.11
C VAL A 299 -1.48 -21.21 -12.40
N SER A 300 -2.51 -21.66 -13.10
CA SER A 300 -2.67 -23.07 -13.51
C SER A 300 -2.10 -23.35 -14.90
N THR A 301 -2.01 -22.34 -15.78
CA THR A 301 -1.54 -22.51 -17.16
C THR A 301 -0.09 -22.07 -17.36
N ARG A 302 0.43 -21.20 -16.50
CA ARG A 302 1.82 -20.73 -16.55
C ARG A 302 2.60 -21.19 -15.33
N ARG A 303 3.93 -21.22 -15.48
CA ARG A 303 4.84 -21.34 -14.33
C ARG A 303 4.90 -20.02 -13.57
N ALA A 304 3.81 -19.71 -12.89
CA ALA A 304 3.61 -18.47 -12.16
C ALA A 304 3.65 -18.69 -10.65
N ILE A 305 4.12 -17.68 -9.91
CA ILE A 305 3.96 -17.62 -8.45
C ILE A 305 3.20 -16.35 -8.05
N VAL A 306 2.54 -16.38 -6.89
CA VAL A 306 1.85 -15.22 -6.32
C VAL A 306 2.63 -14.68 -5.12
N VAL A 307 2.90 -13.39 -5.10
CA VAL A 307 3.54 -12.68 -3.99
C VAL A 307 2.52 -11.74 -3.36
N ALA A 308 2.16 -11.97 -2.11
CA ALA A 308 1.40 -11.03 -1.29
C ALA A 308 2.37 -10.15 -0.50
N ALA A 309 2.48 -8.88 -0.88
CA ALA A 309 3.32 -7.87 -0.24
C ALA A 309 2.48 -7.05 0.76
N GLY A 310 2.42 -7.54 2.00
CA GLY A 310 1.53 -7.07 3.05
C GLY A 310 2.11 -7.32 4.44
N ASP A 311 2.10 -6.31 5.30
CA ASP A 311 2.38 -6.49 6.73
C ASP A 311 1.10 -6.94 7.48
N LEU A 312 1.27 -7.34 8.74
CA LEU A 312 0.15 -7.67 9.62
C LEU A 312 -0.34 -6.39 10.33
N SER A 313 -0.36 -6.40 11.66
CA SER A 313 -1.04 -5.39 12.49
C SER A 313 -0.22 -4.11 12.65
N HIS A 314 -0.92 -2.95 12.67
CA HIS A 314 -0.37 -1.62 12.96
C HIS A 314 -1.05 -1.02 14.19
N ILE A 315 -0.38 -1.07 15.35
CA ILE A 315 -0.97 -0.67 16.63
C ILE A 315 -0.14 0.37 17.38
N GLY A 316 -0.81 1.18 18.19
CA GLY A 316 -0.19 2.20 19.03
C GLY A 316 -0.40 3.63 18.55
N PRO A 317 0.14 4.63 19.27
CA PRO A 317 -0.09 6.05 19.02
C PRO A 317 0.25 6.52 17.60
N ALA A 318 1.26 5.91 16.95
CA ALA A 318 1.60 6.21 15.56
C ALA A 318 0.47 5.89 14.56
N PHE A 319 -0.45 5.00 14.95
CA PHE A 319 -1.59 4.54 14.13
C PHE A 319 -2.94 4.92 14.77
N GLY A 320 -2.95 5.95 15.63
CA GLY A 320 -4.16 6.42 16.31
C GLY A 320 -4.64 5.57 17.49
N GLY A 321 -3.86 4.54 17.88
CA GLY A 321 -4.14 3.68 19.01
C GLY A 321 -3.58 4.18 20.35
N ARG A 322 -3.80 3.41 21.42
CA ARG A 322 -3.20 3.66 22.75
C ARG A 322 -1.78 3.07 22.82
N PRO A 323 -0.88 3.62 23.66
CA PRO A 323 0.45 3.05 23.89
C PRO A 323 0.39 1.55 24.19
N VAL A 324 1.22 0.77 23.49
CA VAL A 324 1.28 -0.69 23.62
C VAL A 324 2.23 -1.06 24.76
N ASP A 325 1.69 -1.68 25.80
CA ASP A 325 2.46 -2.23 26.92
C ASP A 325 2.85 -3.69 26.68
N PHE A 326 3.45 -4.33 27.68
CA PHE A 326 3.84 -5.74 27.62
C PHE A 326 2.65 -6.68 27.38
N VAL A 327 1.50 -6.39 27.99
CA VAL A 327 0.28 -7.20 27.81
C VAL A 327 -0.28 -7.02 26.40
N GLY A 328 -0.27 -5.79 25.88
CA GLY A 328 -0.64 -5.47 24.50
C GLY A 328 0.22 -6.21 23.48
N ARG A 329 1.54 -6.31 23.70
CA ARG A 329 2.44 -7.10 22.86
C ARG A 329 2.08 -8.59 22.85
N ALA A 330 1.78 -9.17 24.01
CA ALA A 330 1.38 -10.57 24.11
C ALA A 330 0.02 -10.84 23.42
N ARG A 331 -0.94 -9.91 23.56
CA ARG A 331 -2.24 -9.99 22.87
C ARG A 331 -2.09 -9.87 21.35
N LEU A 332 -1.28 -8.91 20.90
CA LEU A 332 -0.95 -8.77 19.48
C LEU A 332 -0.36 -10.06 18.94
N ARG A 333 0.63 -10.63 19.64
CA ARG A 333 1.26 -11.88 19.22
C ARG A 333 0.25 -13.03 19.09
N ALA A 334 -0.62 -13.20 20.08
CA ALA A 334 -1.65 -14.24 20.06
C ALA A 334 -2.69 -14.04 18.94
N PHE A 335 -2.96 -12.79 18.56
CA PHE A 335 -3.80 -12.46 17.41
C PHE A 335 -3.09 -12.79 16.09
N ASP A 336 -1.85 -12.35 15.92
CA ASP A 336 -1.06 -12.61 14.71
C ASP A 336 -0.81 -14.12 14.52
N ASP A 337 -0.55 -14.87 15.58
CA ASP A 337 -0.38 -16.34 15.51
C ASP A 337 -1.65 -17.02 14.97
N GLN A 338 -2.86 -16.51 15.31
CA GLN A 338 -4.11 -17.00 14.72
C GLN A 338 -4.22 -16.67 13.23
N LEU A 339 -3.84 -15.46 12.82
CA LEU A 339 -3.81 -15.08 11.40
C LEU A 339 -2.87 -15.99 10.61
N ILE A 340 -1.63 -16.12 11.09
CA ILE A 340 -0.58 -16.93 10.48
C ILE A 340 -1.02 -18.38 10.39
N GLN A 341 -1.64 -18.93 11.43
CA GLN A 341 -2.18 -20.29 11.41
C GLN A 341 -3.19 -20.48 10.27
N ARG A 342 -4.10 -19.53 10.05
CA ARG A 342 -5.07 -19.61 8.95
C ARG A 342 -4.43 -19.55 7.57
N VAL A 343 -3.38 -18.76 7.41
CA VAL A 343 -2.57 -18.75 6.18
C VAL A 343 -1.88 -20.11 5.98
N CYS A 344 -1.29 -20.68 7.04
CA CYS A 344 -0.66 -22.01 7.01
C CYS A 344 -1.65 -23.13 6.67
N GLU A 345 -2.89 -23.04 7.15
CA GLU A 345 -3.98 -23.98 6.85
C GLU A 345 -4.54 -23.82 5.42
N GLY A 346 -4.20 -22.74 4.71
CA GLY A 346 -4.78 -22.44 3.41
C GLY A 346 -6.24 -22.00 3.48
N ASP A 347 -6.62 -21.37 4.59
CA ASP A 347 -8.02 -21.07 4.96
C ASP A 347 -8.32 -19.56 4.81
N PRO A 348 -8.67 -19.08 3.59
CA PRO A 348 -8.98 -17.66 3.37
C PRO A 348 -10.18 -17.18 4.19
N GLN A 349 -11.17 -18.05 4.43
CA GLN A 349 -12.37 -17.69 5.17
C GLN A 349 -12.11 -17.57 6.66
N GLY A 350 -11.37 -18.53 7.25
CA GLY A 350 -10.93 -18.43 8.63
C GLY A 350 -9.97 -17.26 8.85
N PHE A 351 -9.11 -16.94 7.89
CA PHE A 351 -8.26 -15.74 7.93
C PHE A 351 -9.11 -14.46 7.99
N LEU A 352 -10.13 -14.34 7.12
CA LEU A 352 -11.04 -13.19 7.14
C LEU A 352 -11.85 -13.13 8.44
N ALA A 353 -12.31 -14.27 8.95
CA ALA A 353 -13.08 -14.36 10.19
C ALA A 353 -12.28 -13.96 11.44
N VAL A 354 -10.96 -14.21 11.47
CA VAL A 354 -10.09 -13.70 12.56
C VAL A 354 -10.06 -12.18 12.54
N ASN A 355 -9.85 -11.56 11.37
CA ASN A 355 -9.86 -10.09 11.22
C ASN A 355 -11.25 -9.49 11.55
N LEU A 356 -12.32 -10.14 11.09
CA LEU A 356 -13.71 -9.71 11.36
C LEU A 356 -14.00 -9.62 12.87
N ARG A 357 -13.54 -10.60 13.67
CA ARG A 357 -13.77 -10.62 15.12
C ARG A 357 -13.04 -9.51 15.86
N GLU A 358 -11.88 -9.09 15.37
CA GLU A 358 -11.11 -7.96 15.91
C GLU A 358 -11.61 -6.60 15.38
N GLY A 359 -12.24 -6.61 14.21
CA GLY A 359 -12.58 -5.41 13.44
C GLY A 359 -11.32 -4.66 12.98
N SER A 360 -11.41 -3.35 12.82
CA SER A 360 -10.26 -2.50 12.49
C SER A 360 -9.33 -2.21 13.69
N GLY A 361 -9.46 -2.93 14.81
CA GLY A 361 -8.72 -2.64 16.05
C GLY A 361 -7.20 -2.76 15.91
N ASN A 362 -6.74 -3.69 15.07
CA ASN A 362 -5.31 -3.95 14.85
C ASN A 362 -4.76 -3.42 13.52
N ASN A 363 -5.59 -2.74 12.70
CA ASN A 363 -5.20 -2.14 11.42
C ASN A 363 -4.30 -3.07 10.56
N VAL A 364 -4.77 -4.29 10.28
CA VAL A 364 -4.01 -5.25 9.49
C VAL A 364 -3.98 -4.81 8.02
N CYS A 365 -2.85 -4.32 7.53
CA CYS A 365 -2.79 -3.73 6.18
C CYS A 365 -2.76 -4.80 5.05
N GLY A 366 -2.29 -6.01 5.37
CA GLY A 366 -2.14 -7.11 4.42
C GLY A 366 -3.40 -7.93 4.19
N VAL A 367 -4.56 -7.56 4.77
CA VAL A 367 -5.79 -8.38 4.69
C VAL A 367 -6.16 -8.69 3.25
N SER A 368 -6.24 -7.68 2.38
CA SER A 368 -6.66 -7.84 0.99
C SER A 368 -5.69 -8.72 0.20
N VAL A 369 -4.39 -8.43 0.27
CA VAL A 369 -3.37 -9.15 -0.51
C VAL A 369 -3.17 -10.60 -0.05
N ILE A 370 -3.19 -10.87 1.26
CA ILE A 370 -3.06 -12.23 1.80
C ILE A 370 -4.30 -13.05 1.46
N TYR A 371 -5.49 -12.48 1.66
CA TYR A 371 -6.75 -13.13 1.31
C TYR A 371 -6.83 -13.48 -0.18
N LEU A 372 -6.50 -12.52 -1.06
CA LEU A 372 -6.52 -12.73 -2.51
C LEU A 372 -5.48 -13.76 -2.95
N ALA A 373 -4.30 -13.81 -2.32
CA ALA A 373 -3.30 -14.84 -2.59
C ALA A 373 -3.81 -16.24 -2.21
N LEU A 374 -4.39 -16.40 -1.02
CA LEU A 374 -5.00 -17.66 -0.58
C LEU A 374 -6.13 -18.10 -1.51
N GLN A 375 -7.01 -17.18 -1.90
CA GLN A 375 -8.08 -17.48 -2.85
C GLN A 375 -7.56 -17.88 -4.22
N THR A 376 -6.54 -17.19 -4.73
CA THR A 376 -5.90 -17.49 -6.02
C THR A 376 -5.25 -18.86 -6.02
N LEU A 377 -4.59 -19.23 -4.93
CA LEU A 377 -3.81 -20.46 -4.85
C LEU A 377 -4.60 -21.67 -4.34
N SER A 378 -5.79 -21.50 -3.78
CA SER A 378 -6.56 -22.60 -3.18
C SER A 378 -6.79 -23.80 -4.14
N PRO A 379 -6.61 -25.06 -3.68
CA PRO A 379 -6.10 -25.46 -2.37
C PRO A 379 -4.59 -25.21 -2.26
N VAL A 380 -4.13 -24.76 -1.08
CA VAL A 380 -2.73 -24.43 -0.80
C VAL A 380 -2.43 -24.68 0.69
N ARG A 381 -1.18 -24.87 1.08
CA ARG A 381 -0.72 -24.86 2.47
C ARG A 381 0.40 -23.86 2.65
N GLY A 382 0.44 -23.19 3.79
CA GLY A 382 1.52 -22.28 4.14
C GLY A 382 2.53 -22.88 5.10
N GLU A 383 3.76 -22.39 5.03
CA GLU A 383 4.83 -22.59 6.00
C GLU A 383 5.26 -21.22 6.51
N GLN A 384 5.10 -20.96 7.81
CA GLN A 384 5.67 -19.79 8.44
C GLN A 384 7.19 -19.93 8.52
N VAL A 385 7.91 -18.98 7.93
CA VAL A 385 9.38 -18.93 7.91
C VAL A 385 9.90 -17.88 8.88
N ALA A 386 9.14 -16.80 9.09
CA ALA A 386 9.54 -15.69 9.92
C ALA A 386 8.35 -14.92 10.48
N TYR A 387 8.58 -14.27 11.63
CA TYR A 387 7.69 -13.29 12.24
C TYR A 387 8.54 -12.32 13.06
N ASP A 388 8.17 -11.05 13.08
CA ASP A 388 8.80 -10.05 13.94
C ASP A 388 7.84 -8.90 14.32
N LEU A 389 8.22 -8.15 15.37
CA LEU A 389 7.55 -6.94 15.83
C LEU A 389 8.49 -5.73 15.66
N CYS A 390 8.21 -4.90 14.67
CA CYS A 390 9.01 -3.74 14.34
C CYS A 390 8.54 -2.48 15.10
N PRO A 391 9.40 -1.78 15.86
CA PRO A 391 9.06 -0.50 16.48
C PRO A 391 8.59 0.52 15.44
N ALA A 392 7.51 1.26 15.72
CA ALA A 392 6.97 2.31 14.84
C ALA A 392 7.05 3.72 15.45
N ASP A 393 7.63 3.84 16.65
CA ASP A 393 7.99 5.11 17.26
C ASP A 393 9.26 4.95 18.12
N GLU A 394 9.91 6.07 18.45
CA GLU A 394 11.13 6.10 19.25
C GLU A 394 10.93 5.60 20.69
N ARG A 395 9.69 5.62 21.18
CA ARG A 395 9.34 5.24 22.56
C ARG A 395 9.03 3.75 22.70
N GLY A 396 9.00 3.01 21.60
CA GLY A 396 8.58 1.61 21.56
C GLY A 396 7.11 1.40 21.96
N THR A 397 6.26 2.42 21.78
CA THR A 397 4.83 2.38 22.15
C THR A 397 3.90 2.08 20.99
N SER A 398 4.43 2.04 19.77
CA SER A 398 3.73 1.66 18.55
C SER A 398 4.52 0.56 17.84
N LEU A 399 3.81 -0.37 17.22
CA LEU A 399 4.38 -1.57 16.62
C LEU A 399 3.72 -1.87 15.28
N VAL A 400 4.52 -2.39 14.37
CA VAL A 400 4.07 -3.09 13.18
C VAL A 400 4.47 -4.54 13.33
N SER A 401 3.55 -5.48 13.17
CA SER A 401 3.89 -6.90 13.06
C SER A 401 4.05 -7.31 11.60
N ILE A 402 5.06 -8.13 11.34
CA ILE A 402 5.38 -8.62 10.00
C ILE A 402 5.60 -10.12 10.02
N CYS A 403 5.34 -10.77 8.89
CA CYS A 403 5.55 -12.21 8.74
C CYS A 403 6.10 -12.55 7.37
N GLY A 404 6.77 -13.69 7.29
CA GLY A 404 7.23 -14.31 6.05
C GLY A 404 6.66 -15.72 5.96
N LEU A 405 5.88 -16.01 4.92
CA LEU A 405 5.34 -17.35 4.67
C LEU A 405 5.62 -17.80 3.24
N VAL A 406 5.81 -19.11 3.06
CA VAL A 406 5.84 -19.75 1.73
C VAL A 406 4.57 -20.59 1.57
N LEU A 407 3.97 -20.57 0.39
CA LEU A 407 2.71 -21.23 0.05
C LEU A 407 2.96 -22.34 -0.99
N ARG A 408 2.41 -23.53 -0.76
CA ARG A 408 2.62 -24.75 -1.56
C ARG A 408 1.31 -25.44 -1.93
#